data_AF-A0A836RZ60-F1
#
_entry.id   AF-A0A836RZ60-F1
#
_cell.length_a   1.000
_cell.length_b   1.000
_cell.length_c   1.000
_cell.angle_alpha   90.00
_cell.angle_beta   90.00
_cell.angle_gamma   90.00
#
_symmetry.space_group_name_H-M   'P 1'
#
loop_
_entity.id
_entity.type
_entity.pdbx_description
1 polymer ?
#
loop_
_entity_poly.entity_id
_entity_poly.type
_entity_poly.pdbx_seq_one_letter_code
_entity_poly.pdbx_strand_id
1 'polypeptide(L)'
;MTAMCWVIWMAPRGCGLVVYMSDFGWRDPYVGIVKGVIESIGMGRIRVIDLTHDVAAFSVVSGAYVLYTSYRYYPPGTVFLAVVDPGVGTERKPVAIETRNYYFVGPDNGLLYPAAAEDGILRVHVLDNEAVYRKPTCTMLVAKAS
;
A
#
# COMPACT_ATOMS: atom_id res chain seq x y z
N MET A 1 1.78 8.67 2.72
CA MET A 1 2.14 7.83 3.89
C MET A 1 1.37 8.17 5.18
N THR A 2 0.35 9.03 5.13
CA THR A 2 -0.75 9.09 6.13
C THR A 2 -2.12 8.84 5.50
N ALA A 3 -2.13 8.56 4.19
CA ALA A 3 -3.14 7.74 3.54
C ALA A 3 -3.53 6.49 4.31
N MET A 4 -2.56 5.86 4.97
CA MET A 4 -2.79 4.73 5.86
C MET A 4 -3.68 5.11 7.05
N CYS A 5 -3.52 6.30 7.64
CA CYS A 5 -4.40 6.77 8.71
C CYS A 5 -5.85 6.95 8.22
N TRP A 6 -6.05 7.31 6.94
CA TRP A 6 -7.37 7.39 6.32
C TRP A 6 -7.95 6.00 6.02
N VAL A 7 -7.17 5.08 5.43
CA VAL A 7 -7.63 3.74 5.04
C VAL A 7 -7.81 2.81 6.23
N ILE A 8 -7.00 2.96 7.28
CA ILE A 8 -7.08 2.17 8.51
C ILE A 8 -8.23 2.65 9.41
N TRP A 9 -8.54 3.95 9.43
CA TRP A 9 -9.49 4.54 10.38
C TRP A 9 -10.87 4.88 9.79
N MET A 10 -11.01 5.03 8.46
CA MET A 10 -12.31 5.21 7.78
C MET A 10 -12.86 3.95 7.12
N ALA A 11 -12.13 2.83 7.07
CA ALA A 11 -12.72 1.56 6.65
C ALA A 11 -13.73 1.13 7.73
N PRO A 12 -15.05 1.38 7.60
CA PRO A 12 -16.01 1.07 8.66
C PRO A 12 -16.15 -0.45 8.84
N ARG A 13 -15.59 -1.20 7.87
CA ARG A 13 -15.51 -2.66 7.78
C ARG A 13 -14.07 -3.20 7.84
N GLY A 14 -13.09 -2.37 8.20
CA GLY A 14 -11.69 -2.79 8.26
C GLY A 14 -11.52 -3.94 9.25
N CYS A 15 -10.99 -5.08 8.80
CA CYS A 15 -10.84 -6.27 9.66
C CYS A 15 -9.57 -6.23 10.53
N GLY A 16 -8.84 -5.12 10.54
CA GLY A 16 -7.59 -4.96 11.27
C GLY A 16 -6.39 -5.67 10.63
N LEU A 17 -6.50 -6.06 9.35
CA LEU A 17 -5.43 -6.72 8.60
C LEU A 17 -4.91 -5.83 7.47
N VAL A 18 -3.59 -5.66 7.44
CA VAL A 18 -2.86 -5.10 6.31
C VAL A 18 -2.03 -6.21 5.67
N VAL A 19 -2.21 -6.40 4.36
CA VAL A 19 -1.36 -7.25 3.54
C VAL A 19 -0.39 -6.36 2.77
N TYR A 20 0.90 -6.59 2.96
CA TYR A 20 1.95 -5.73 2.44
C TYR A 20 2.75 -6.43 1.32
N MET A 21 2.90 -5.75 0.19
CA MET A 21 3.67 -6.21 -0.96
C MET A 21 4.60 -5.11 -1.47
N SER A 22 5.84 -5.45 -1.83
CA SER A 22 6.73 -4.52 -2.53
C SER A 22 7.80 -5.19 -3.42
N ASP A 23 8.62 -4.38 -4.09
CA ASP A 23 9.82 -4.78 -4.84
C ASP A 23 11.14 -4.43 -4.12
N PHE A 24 11.09 -4.15 -2.81
CA PHE A 24 12.27 -3.73 -2.03
C PHE A 24 13.25 -4.85 -1.70
N GLY A 25 12.84 -6.10 -1.85
CA GLY A 25 13.56 -7.25 -1.33
C GLY A 25 13.60 -7.28 0.21
N TRP A 26 14.38 -8.22 0.74
CA TRP A 26 14.50 -8.47 2.18
C TRP A 26 15.82 -8.00 2.80
N ARG A 27 16.74 -7.47 1.98
CA ARG A 27 18.08 -7.10 2.42
C ARG A 27 18.11 -5.72 3.06
N ASP A 28 17.31 -4.80 2.54
CA ASP A 28 17.27 -3.41 2.96
C ASP A 28 16.21 -3.17 4.05
N PRO A 29 16.38 -2.14 4.90
CA PRO A 29 15.52 -1.92 6.06
C PRO A 29 14.11 -1.44 5.72
N TYR A 30 13.81 -1.15 4.45
CA TYR A 30 12.56 -0.51 4.02
C TYR A 30 11.31 -1.27 4.45
N VAL A 31 11.30 -2.60 4.33
CA VAL A 31 10.19 -3.43 4.80
C VAL A 31 9.94 -3.25 6.29
N GLY A 32 11.01 -3.27 7.10
CA GLY A 32 10.93 -3.07 8.54
C GLY A 32 10.45 -1.66 8.92
N ILE A 33 10.90 -0.64 8.19
CA ILE A 33 10.51 0.75 8.43
C ILE A 33 9.01 0.95 8.14
N VAL A 34 8.50 0.42 7.03
CA VAL A 34 7.06 0.50 6.70
C VAL A 34 6.22 -0.20 7.76
N LYS A 35 6.64 -1.38 8.22
CA LYS A 35 5.96 -2.09 9.32
C LYS A 35 5.96 -1.30 10.63
N GLY A 36 7.09 -0.70 11.01
CA GLY A 36 7.18 0.14 12.19
C GLY A 36 6.24 1.36 12.12
N VAL A 37 6.06 1.93 10.93
CA VAL A 37 5.09 3.01 10.70
C VAL A 37 3.66 2.50 10.82
N ILE A 38 3.32 1.34 10.22
CA ILE A 38 1.99 0.71 10.37
C ILE A 38 1.68 0.49 11.85
N GLU A 39 2.63 -0.09 12.59
CA GLU A 39 2.49 -0.38 14.01
C GLU A 39 2.26 0.90 14.84
N SER A 40 3.04 1.95 14.58
CA SER A 40 2.89 3.24 15.26
C SER A 40 1.54 3.90 15.01
N ILE A 41 0.94 3.71 13.82
CA ILE A 41 -0.38 4.26 13.48
C ILE A 41 -1.49 3.38 14.06
N GLY A 42 -1.35 2.07 13.95
CA GLY A 42 -2.31 1.09 14.43
C GLY A 42 -2.36 0.93 15.94
N MET A 43 -1.36 1.49 16.66
CA MET A 43 -1.22 1.34 18.11
C MET A 43 -1.27 -0.14 18.53
N GLY A 44 -0.64 -1.02 17.74
CA GLY A 44 -0.61 -2.48 17.95
C GLY A 44 -1.90 -3.24 17.68
N ARG A 45 -2.92 -2.60 17.09
CA ARG A 45 -4.20 -3.24 16.75
C ARG A 45 -4.26 -3.79 15.33
N ILE A 46 -3.23 -3.54 14.53
CA ILE A 46 -3.20 -3.92 13.12
C ILE A 46 -2.25 -5.09 12.95
N ARG A 47 -2.78 -6.20 12.43
CA ARG A 47 -1.94 -7.30 11.97
C ARG A 47 -1.37 -6.96 10.60
N VAL A 48 -0.08 -7.18 10.42
CA VAL A 48 0.57 -7.09 9.11
C VAL A 48 0.95 -8.49 8.64
N ILE A 49 0.58 -8.83 7.41
CA ILE A 49 1.04 -10.04 6.70
C ILE A 49 1.81 -9.57 5.47
N ASP A 50 3.02 -10.08 5.28
CA ASP A 50 3.73 -9.87 4.02
C ASP A 50 3.18 -10.83 2.98
N LEU A 51 2.75 -10.30 1.84
CA LEU A 51 2.43 -11.10 0.67
C LEU A 51 3.74 -11.55 0.00
N THR A 52 4.56 -10.57 -0.39
CA THR A 52 5.94 -10.77 -0.84
C THR A 52 6.62 -9.40 -0.97
N HIS A 53 7.93 -9.36 -0.72
CA HIS A 53 8.77 -8.20 -1.02
C HIS A 53 9.74 -8.45 -2.17
N ASP A 54 9.61 -9.60 -2.83
CA ASP A 54 10.49 -10.06 -3.90
C ASP A 54 9.80 -9.97 -5.27
N VAL A 55 8.90 -8.98 -5.44
CA VAL A 55 8.37 -8.66 -6.77
C VAL A 55 9.54 -8.22 -7.65
N ALA A 56 9.56 -8.67 -8.90
CA ALA A 56 10.57 -8.26 -9.87
C ALA A 56 10.69 -6.72 -9.88
N ALA A 57 11.90 -6.22 -9.62
CA ALA A 57 12.18 -4.80 -9.46
C ALA A 57 11.55 -3.98 -10.58
N PHE A 58 10.80 -2.94 -10.20
CA PHE A 58 10.17 -1.99 -11.12
C PHE A 58 9.09 -2.55 -12.05
N SER A 59 8.77 -3.85 -11.95
CA SER A 59 7.76 -4.49 -12.78
C SER A 59 6.37 -4.31 -12.18
N VAL A 60 5.74 -3.19 -12.51
CA VAL A 60 4.33 -2.90 -12.15
C VAL A 60 3.40 -4.02 -12.61
N VAL A 61 3.64 -4.58 -13.80
CA VAL A 61 2.85 -5.68 -14.36
C VAL A 61 2.97 -6.94 -13.51
N SER A 62 4.20 -7.31 -13.10
CA SER A 62 4.41 -8.48 -12.23
C SER A 62 3.76 -8.27 -10.86
N GLY A 63 3.92 -7.09 -10.26
CA GLY A 63 3.25 -6.76 -9.00
C GLY A 63 1.73 -6.82 -9.11
N ALA A 64 1.16 -6.28 -10.19
CA ALA A 64 -0.27 -6.27 -10.41
C ALA A 64 -0.82 -7.70 -10.55
N TYR A 65 -0.09 -8.57 -11.25
CA TYR A 65 -0.43 -9.99 -11.36
C TYR A 65 -0.41 -10.70 -10.01
N VAL A 66 0.66 -10.53 -9.22
CA VAL A 66 0.78 -11.13 -7.88
C VAL A 66 -0.36 -10.69 -6.97
N LEU A 67 -0.70 -9.39 -6.97
CA LEU A 67 -1.81 -8.87 -6.19
C LEU A 67 -3.16 -9.45 -6.67
N TYR A 68 -3.39 -9.43 -7.98
CA TYR A 68 -4.61 -9.95 -8.61
C TYR A 68 -4.85 -11.44 -8.33
N THR A 69 -3.81 -12.27 -8.32
CA THR A 69 -3.97 -13.70 -8.04
C THR A 69 -4.14 -14.02 -6.56
N SER A 70 -3.77 -13.10 -5.66
CA SER A 70 -3.64 -13.41 -4.22
C SER A 70 -4.74 -12.79 -3.35
N TYR A 71 -5.33 -11.66 -3.74
CA TYR A 71 -6.15 -10.85 -2.83
C TYR A 71 -7.39 -11.59 -2.28
N ARG A 72 -8.01 -12.48 -3.08
CA ARG A 72 -9.25 -13.20 -2.70
C ARG A 72 -9.07 -14.19 -1.55
N TYR A 73 -7.83 -14.57 -1.21
CA TYR A 73 -7.55 -15.49 -0.10
C TYR A 73 -7.60 -14.82 1.27
N TYR A 74 -7.74 -13.49 1.32
CA TYR A 74 -7.80 -12.73 2.56
C TYR A 74 -9.24 -12.38 2.92
N PRO A 75 -9.54 -12.23 4.23
CA PRO A 75 -10.88 -11.89 4.68
C PRO A 75 -11.33 -10.52 4.13
N PRO A 76 -12.64 -10.33 3.87
CA PRO A 76 -13.18 -9.01 3.55
C PRO A 76 -12.78 -7.97 4.61
N GLY A 77 -12.61 -6.72 4.16
CA GLY A 77 -12.10 -5.61 4.96
C GLY A 77 -10.57 -5.54 5.02
N THR A 78 -9.86 -6.45 4.34
CA THR A 78 -8.39 -6.41 4.26
C THR A 78 -7.91 -5.19 3.47
N VAL A 79 -6.87 -4.55 3.97
CA VAL A 79 -6.15 -3.46 3.29
C VAL A 79 -4.91 -4.04 2.59
N PHE A 80 -4.86 -3.94 1.28
CA PHE A 80 -3.67 -4.29 0.48
C PHE A 80 -2.81 -3.05 0.27
N LEU A 81 -1.67 -3.01 0.95
CA LEU A 81 -0.61 -2.03 0.71
C LEU A 81 0.37 -2.61 -0.30
N ALA A 82 0.40 -2.06 -1.51
CA ALA A 82 1.26 -2.53 -2.59
C ALA A 82 2.15 -1.39 -3.11
N VAL A 83 3.46 -1.59 -3.09
CA VAL A 83 4.44 -0.58 -3.51
C VAL A 83 5.43 -1.20 -4.49
N VAL A 84 5.22 -0.94 -5.77
CA VAL A 84 6.17 -1.24 -6.85
C VAL A 84 6.22 0.01 -7.70
N ASP A 85 7.31 0.77 -7.64
CA ASP A 85 7.35 2.10 -8.24
C ASP A 85 8.72 2.41 -8.88
N PRO A 86 8.84 2.29 -10.22
CA PRO A 86 10.00 2.80 -10.94
C PRO A 86 10.17 4.32 -10.92
N GLY A 87 9.12 5.07 -10.56
CA GLY A 87 9.08 6.52 -10.60
C GLY A 87 9.20 7.19 -9.23
N VAL A 88 9.79 6.51 -8.24
CA VAL A 88 9.99 7.09 -6.90
C VAL A 88 10.67 8.47 -6.99
N GLY A 89 10.07 9.47 -6.33
CA GLY A 89 10.58 10.86 -6.36
C GLY A 89 10.04 11.73 -7.50
N THR A 90 9.12 11.23 -8.33
CA THR A 90 8.37 12.03 -9.31
C THR A 90 7.06 12.58 -8.72
N GLU A 91 6.30 13.37 -9.48
CA GLU A 91 5.03 13.98 -9.05
C GLU A 91 3.89 12.97 -8.78
N ARG A 92 4.14 11.66 -8.90
CA ARG A 92 3.11 10.63 -8.75
C ARG A 92 2.55 10.58 -7.34
N LYS A 93 1.25 10.86 -7.25
CA LYS A 93 0.52 10.84 -5.99
C LYS A 93 0.08 9.40 -5.67
N PRO A 94 0.23 8.96 -4.42
CA PRO A 94 -0.35 7.68 -4.01
C PRO A 94 -1.89 7.76 -4.05
N VAL A 95 -2.54 6.64 -4.29
CA VAL A 95 -4.00 6.49 -4.29
C VAL A 95 -4.46 5.43 -3.30
N ALA A 96 -5.69 5.60 -2.81
CA ALA A 96 -6.42 4.59 -2.07
C ALA A 96 -7.73 4.28 -2.80
N ILE A 97 -8.02 3.00 -3.00
CA ILE A 97 -9.20 2.50 -3.72
C ILE A 97 -10.04 1.69 -2.73
N GLU A 98 -11.28 2.11 -2.53
CA GLU A 98 -12.32 1.35 -1.83
C GLU A 98 -13.04 0.48 -2.87
N THR A 99 -13.13 -0.81 -2.59
CA THR A 99 -13.86 -1.79 -3.40
C THR A 99 -14.98 -2.43 -2.59
N ARG A 100 -15.73 -3.36 -3.18
CA ARG A 100 -16.86 -4.02 -2.51
C ARG A 100 -16.43 -4.68 -1.19
N ASN A 101 -15.31 -5.38 -1.22
CA ASN A 101 -14.83 -6.20 -0.12
C ASN A 101 -13.50 -5.72 0.44
N TYR A 102 -12.67 -4.99 -0.32
CA TYR A 102 -11.29 -4.71 0.08
C TYR A 102 -10.91 -3.23 -0.07
N TYR A 103 -9.73 -2.88 0.44
CA TYR A 103 -9.10 -1.59 0.20
C TYR A 103 -7.73 -1.81 -0.42
N PHE A 104 -7.38 -1.03 -1.44
CA PHE A 104 -6.09 -1.10 -2.12
C PHE A 104 -5.37 0.24 -2.01
N VAL A 105 -4.10 0.23 -1.63
CA VAL A 105 -3.30 1.44 -1.38
C VAL A 105 -1.94 1.30 -2.03
N GLY A 106 -1.52 2.30 -2.78
CA GLY A 106 -0.27 2.24 -3.55
C GLY A 106 -0.09 3.40 -4.51
N PRO A 107 0.95 3.36 -5.36
CA PRO A 107 1.17 4.36 -6.40
C PRO A 107 0.10 4.30 -7.50
N ASP A 108 -0.24 5.46 -8.07
CA ASP A 108 -1.11 5.55 -9.25
C ASP A 108 -0.33 5.25 -10.54
N ASN A 109 -0.02 3.96 -10.75
CA ASN A 109 0.73 3.49 -11.91
C ASN A 109 0.12 2.23 -12.56
N GLY A 110 -1.08 1.84 -12.14
CA GLY A 110 -1.76 0.63 -12.61
C GLY A 110 -1.54 -0.62 -11.76
N LEU A 111 -0.66 -0.60 -10.76
CA LEU A 111 -0.37 -1.73 -9.86
C LEU A 111 -1.64 -2.32 -9.22
N LEU A 112 -2.55 -1.44 -8.77
CA LEU A 112 -3.74 -1.82 -8.02
C LEU A 112 -4.92 -2.20 -8.91
N TYR A 113 -4.90 -1.78 -10.18
CA TYR A 113 -6.09 -1.74 -11.03
C TYR A 113 -6.71 -3.13 -11.28
N PRO A 114 -5.96 -4.18 -11.63
CA PRO A 114 -6.57 -5.47 -11.95
C PRO A 114 -7.35 -6.08 -10.77
N ALA A 115 -6.77 -6.08 -9.58
CA ALA A 115 -7.43 -6.58 -8.37
C ALA A 115 -8.62 -5.71 -7.96
N ALA A 116 -8.44 -4.39 -8.00
CA ALA A 116 -9.48 -3.45 -7.59
C ALA A 116 -10.70 -3.47 -8.54
N ALA A 117 -10.45 -3.50 -9.85
CA ALA A 117 -11.48 -3.53 -10.88
C ALA A 117 -12.33 -4.81 -10.80
N GLU A 118 -11.69 -5.94 -10.56
CA GLU A 118 -12.39 -7.22 -10.46
C GLU A 118 -13.26 -7.32 -9.19
N ASP A 119 -12.76 -6.90 -8.03
CA ASP A 119 -13.59 -6.87 -6.81
C ASP A 119 -14.77 -5.89 -6.94
N GLY A 120 -14.55 -4.80 -7.67
CA GLY A 120 -15.53 -3.78 -8.00
C GLY A 120 -15.25 -2.48 -7.26
N ILE A 121 -14.72 -1.49 -7.98
CA ILE A 121 -14.36 -0.18 -7.44
C ILE A 121 -15.62 0.59 -7.03
N LEU A 122 -15.62 1.09 -5.80
CA LEU A 122 -16.66 1.96 -5.27
C LEU A 122 -16.20 3.42 -5.22
N ARG A 123 -14.97 3.66 -4.73
CA ARG A 123 -14.38 5.00 -4.61
C ARG A 123 -12.88 4.96 -4.81
N VAL A 124 -12.34 6.07 -5.30
CA VAL A 124 -10.90 6.29 -5.43
C VAL A 124 -10.58 7.64 -4.80
N HIS A 125 -9.56 7.66 -3.94
CA HIS A 125 -9.07 8.85 -3.27
C HIS A 125 -7.61 9.06 -3.62
N VAL A 126 -7.30 10.24 -4.15
CA VAL A 126 -5.93 10.73 -4.29
C VAL A 126 -5.45 11.20 -2.91
N LEU A 127 -4.23 10.81 -2.55
CA LEU A 127 -3.68 11.07 -1.22
C LEU A 127 -2.76 12.28 -1.30
N ASP A 128 -3.34 13.49 -1.33
CA ASP A 128 -2.64 14.76 -1.63
C ASP A 128 -2.69 15.83 -0.52
N ASN A 129 -3.20 15.49 0.66
CA ASN A 129 -3.46 16.49 1.69
C ASN A 129 -2.20 16.84 2.51
N GLU A 130 -1.68 18.06 2.36
CA GLU A 130 -0.47 18.57 3.04
C GLU A 130 -0.57 18.57 4.58
N ALA A 131 -1.75 18.82 5.14
CA ALA A 131 -1.99 18.83 6.60
C ALA A 131 -1.84 17.45 7.27
N VAL A 132 -1.70 16.41 6.45
CA VAL A 132 -1.71 15.01 6.86
C VAL A 132 -0.28 14.46 6.91
N TYR A 133 0.73 15.13 6.35
CA TYR A 133 2.13 14.70 6.42
C TYR A 133 2.78 15.06 7.76
N ARG A 134 3.29 14.07 8.49
CA ARG A 134 4.17 14.33 9.65
C ARG A 134 5.53 14.80 9.13
N LYS A 135 5.81 16.10 9.17
CA LYS A 135 7.16 16.64 9.00
C LYS A 135 8.02 16.35 10.25
N PRO A 136 9.34 16.09 10.12
CA PRO A 136 10.13 16.08 8.90
C PRO A 136 10.14 14.67 8.31
N THR A 137 9.43 14.46 7.19
CA THR A 137 9.54 13.17 6.51
C THR A 137 10.87 13.17 5.80
N CYS A 138 11.72 12.20 6.16
CA CYS A 138 12.97 11.93 5.49
C CYS A 138 12.65 11.66 4.01
N THR A 139 12.80 12.68 3.16
CA THR A 139 12.69 12.60 1.69
C THR A 139 13.52 11.44 1.11
N MET A 140 14.47 10.94 1.89
CA MET A 140 15.36 9.82 1.63
C MET A 140 14.70 8.43 1.60
N LEU A 141 13.55 8.18 2.25
CA LEU A 141 12.94 6.84 2.22
C LEU A 141 12.26 6.52 0.88
N VAL A 142 11.95 7.57 0.10
CA VAL A 142 11.48 7.45 -1.29
C VAL A 142 12.63 7.75 -2.27
N ALA A 143 13.67 8.50 -1.85
CA ALA A 143 14.77 8.94 -2.72
C ALA A 143 16.08 8.13 -2.62
N LYS A 144 16.18 7.03 -1.85
CA LYS A 144 17.39 6.19 -1.76
C LYS A 144 17.18 4.75 -2.21
N ALA A 145 16.83 4.57 -3.46
CA ALA A 145 17.29 3.41 -4.22
C ALA A 145 18.09 3.93 -5.44
N SER A 146 19.13 4.72 -5.14
CA SER A 146 20.15 5.17 -6.10
C SER A 146 21.37 4.26 -6.00
#